data_AF-A0A392MAH3-F1
#
_entry.id   AF-A0A392MAH3-F1
#
_cell.length_a   1.000
_cell.length_b   1.000
_cell.length_c   1.000
_cell.angle_alpha   90.00
_cell.angle_beta   90.00
_cell.angle_gamma   90.00
#
_symmetry.space_group_name_H-M   'P 1'
#
loop_
_entity.id
_entity.type
_entity.pdbx_description
1 polymer ?
#
loop_
_entity_poly.entity_id
_entity_poly.type
_entity_poly.pdbx_seq_one_letter_code
_entity_poly.pdbx_strand_id
1 'polypeptide(L)'
;MLWPFKVIAGVNDKPMISLKCKGKEKHFCAEEISSMVLTKMREIVEAYLETKVKNAVITVPAYFNDSRRKSTIDAGAIAGLNVLKIINEPTAAAIAHGLDKRTNCDKVFQVKATSGNITSEEWTSITEWMDKSSVHDVVLVGGSSRIPKVQQLLLDFFKRKELCKSINPDEAVAYGAALQAALLSGNIKNVPSLVLIDVAPLSIARGHPYDICFDIDQNSILTVSAMDKSTGSKNYITISNDKGRLSIEEIGRLIQEAEAFCIADKKKAEVMNALDYCVYKFRNALKKKEINSKISSQENKKINTAITKAINLLDENNHQNEINVLKDHLNELESMYKRIIAKSH
;
A
#
# COMPACT_ATOMS: atom_id res chain seq x y z
N MET A 1 -25.72 -7.11 3.27
CA MET A 1 -24.64 -6.17 2.89
C MET A 1 -23.46 -6.48 3.81
N LEU A 2 -22.28 -6.80 3.25
CA LEU A 2 -21.13 -7.37 4.01
C LEU A 2 -20.11 -6.34 4.50
N TRP A 3 -20.22 -5.07 4.08
CA TRP A 3 -19.27 -4.03 4.47
C TRP A 3 -19.79 -3.16 5.62
N PRO A 4 -18.94 -2.84 6.62
CA PRO A 4 -19.33 -1.99 7.75
C PRO A 4 -19.39 -0.50 7.39
N PHE A 5 -18.97 -0.11 6.19
CA PHE A 5 -18.98 1.26 5.68
C PHE A 5 -19.97 1.46 4.53
N LYS A 6 -20.43 2.69 4.38
CA LYS A 6 -21.39 3.07 3.33
C LYS A 6 -20.67 3.28 2.00
N VAL A 7 -21.22 2.69 0.94
CA VAL A 7 -20.80 2.94 -0.44
C VAL A 7 -21.93 3.65 -1.17
N ILE A 8 -21.60 4.73 -1.87
CA ILE A 8 -22.54 5.54 -2.66
C ILE A 8 -22.07 5.60 -4.11
N ALA A 9 -22.98 5.88 -5.04
CA ALA A 9 -22.63 6.17 -6.42
C ALA A 9 -22.09 7.60 -6.54
N GLY A 10 -20.89 7.74 -7.10
CA GLY A 10 -20.29 9.01 -7.49
C GLY A 10 -20.60 9.35 -8.95
N VAL A 11 -19.78 10.23 -9.53
CA VAL A 11 -19.87 10.59 -10.96
C VAL A 11 -19.65 9.34 -11.81
N ASN A 12 -20.46 9.16 -12.85
CA ASN A 12 -20.43 8.00 -13.76
C ASN A 12 -20.60 6.64 -13.04
N ASP A 13 -21.42 6.59 -11.98
CA ASP A 13 -21.66 5.40 -11.15
C ASP A 13 -20.40 4.81 -10.49
N LYS A 14 -19.32 5.60 -10.41
CA LYS A 14 -18.10 5.18 -9.72
C LYS A 14 -18.39 4.96 -8.24
N PRO A 15 -18.07 3.79 -7.64
CA PRO A 15 -18.33 3.55 -6.23
C PRO A 15 -17.43 4.43 -5.35
N MET A 16 -18.06 5.17 -4.43
CA MET A 16 -17.40 6.06 -3.48
C MET A 16 -17.67 5.60 -2.05
N ILE A 17 -16.64 5.59 -1.21
CA ILE A 17 -16.70 5.22 0.19
C ILE A 17 -17.06 6.47 0.99
N SER A 18 -18.21 6.46 1.68
CA SER A 18 -18.63 7.58 2.52
C SER A 18 -18.22 7.36 3.97
N LEU A 19 -17.41 8.29 4.50
CA LEU A 19 -16.90 8.27 5.87
C LEU A 19 -17.16 9.60 6.57
N LYS A 20 -17.33 9.56 7.89
CA LYS A 20 -17.41 10.77 8.72
C LYS A 20 -16.01 11.15 9.19
N CYS A 21 -15.40 12.16 8.57
CA CYS A 21 -14.08 12.68 8.93
C CYS A 21 -14.23 14.04 9.62
N LYS A 22 -13.68 14.20 10.84
CA LYS A 22 -13.72 15.49 11.58
C LYS A 22 -15.15 16.06 11.70
N GLY A 23 -16.14 15.20 11.93
CA GLY A 23 -17.55 15.59 12.06
C GLY A 23 -18.29 15.85 10.74
N LYS A 24 -17.58 15.89 9.60
CA LYS A 24 -18.15 16.11 8.27
C LYS A 24 -18.17 14.82 7.46
N GLU A 25 -19.22 14.63 6.66
CA GLU A 25 -19.25 13.54 5.69
C GLU A 25 -18.27 13.85 4.54
N LYS A 26 -17.42 12.88 4.21
CA LYS A 26 -16.49 12.92 3.09
C LYS A 26 -16.65 11.65 2.26
N HIS A 27 -16.40 11.78 0.96
CA HIS A 27 -16.51 10.69 0.00
C HIS A 27 -15.16 10.46 -0.65
N PHE A 28 -14.69 9.22 -0.63
CA PHE A 28 -13.39 8.83 -1.17
C PHE A 28 -13.56 7.79 -2.26
N CYS A 29 -12.83 7.91 -3.36
CA CYS A 29 -12.69 6.83 -4.30
C CYS A 29 -11.74 5.74 -3.77
N ALA A 30 -11.76 4.57 -4.39
CA ALA A 30 -10.88 3.46 -3.99
C ALA A 30 -9.40 3.82 -4.15
N GLU A 31 -9.06 4.63 -5.15
CA GLU A 31 -7.71 5.11 -5.42
C GLU A 31 -7.19 6.00 -4.30
N GLU A 32 -8.03 6.89 -3.76
CA GLU A 32 -7.68 7.73 -2.60
C GLU A 32 -7.42 6.90 -1.34
N ILE A 33 -8.27 5.92 -1.04
CA ILE A 33 -8.04 5.06 0.13
C ILE A 33 -6.77 4.22 -0.06
N SER A 34 -6.54 3.70 -1.26
CA SER A 34 -5.34 2.95 -1.60
C SER A 34 -4.08 3.81 -1.50
N SER A 35 -4.15 5.09 -1.91
CA SER A 35 -3.04 6.02 -1.82
C SER A 35 -2.67 6.37 -0.37
N MET A 36 -3.64 6.38 0.56
CA MET A 36 -3.37 6.55 1.99
C MET A 36 -2.55 5.37 2.54
N VAL A 37 -2.87 4.14 2.14
CA VAL A 37 -2.08 2.94 2.51
C VAL A 37 -0.66 3.03 1.93
N LEU A 38 -0.54 3.37 0.64
CA LEU A 38 0.77 3.53 -0.02
C LEU A 38 1.60 4.66 0.61
N THR A 39 0.95 5.76 0.99
CA THR A 39 1.59 6.87 1.71
C THR A 39 2.15 6.40 3.03
N LYS A 40 1.38 5.62 3.80
CA LYS A 40 1.85 5.07 5.08
C LYS A 40 3.03 4.12 4.89
N MET A 41 2.99 3.26 3.87
CA MET A 41 4.12 2.37 3.55
C MET A 41 5.37 3.16 3.15
N ARG A 42 5.22 4.20 2.33
CA ARG A 42 6.32 5.12 1.99
C ARG A 42 6.90 5.76 3.25
N GLU A 43 6.07 6.28 4.16
CA GLU A 43 6.54 6.90 5.41
C GLU A 43 7.33 5.94 6.30
N ILE A 44 6.90 4.67 6.40
CA ILE A 44 7.64 3.64 7.14
C ILE A 44 9.02 3.43 6.53
N VAL A 45 9.11 3.34 5.21
CA VAL A 45 10.38 3.16 4.50
C VAL A 45 11.27 4.42 4.60
N GLU A 46 10.70 5.61 4.45
CA GLU A 46 11.45 6.88 4.60
C GLU A 46 12.01 7.04 6.01
N ALA A 47 11.26 6.63 7.04
CA ALA A 47 11.74 6.62 8.42
C ALA A 47 12.87 5.62 8.64
N TYR A 48 12.79 4.43 8.01
CA TYR A 48 13.82 3.40 8.12
C TYR A 48 15.11 3.76 7.36
N LEU A 49 14.99 4.34 6.16
CA LEU A 49 16.12 4.70 5.31
C LEU A 49 16.67 6.11 5.58
N GLU A 50 15.98 6.91 6.38
CA GLU A 50 16.26 8.33 6.62
C GLU A 50 16.39 9.16 5.33
N THR A 51 15.73 8.73 4.25
CA THR A 51 15.79 9.35 2.92
C THR A 51 14.43 9.37 2.25
N LYS A 52 14.26 10.29 1.28
CA LYS A 52 13.02 10.42 0.51
C LYS A 52 12.88 9.34 -0.55
N VAL A 53 11.73 8.68 -0.57
CA VAL A 53 11.40 7.63 -1.53
C VAL A 53 10.47 8.19 -2.59
N LYS A 54 10.92 8.19 -3.84
CA LYS A 54 10.16 8.72 -4.98
C LYS A 54 9.68 7.65 -5.94
N ASN A 55 10.40 6.54 -6.07
CA ASN A 55 10.11 5.50 -7.05
C ASN A 55 9.63 4.23 -6.35
N ALA A 56 8.66 3.54 -6.94
CA ALA A 56 8.13 2.29 -6.39
C ALA A 56 7.76 1.29 -7.49
N VAL A 57 7.83 0.00 -7.14
CA VAL A 57 7.16 -1.08 -7.87
C VAL A 57 6.00 -1.54 -7.00
N ILE A 58 4.80 -1.61 -7.58
CA ILE A 58 3.58 -1.98 -6.84
C ILE A 58 3.05 -3.31 -7.37
N THR A 59 2.64 -4.19 -6.47
CA THR A 59 2.10 -5.51 -6.81
C THR A 59 0.59 -5.46 -7.02
N VAL A 60 0.09 -6.25 -7.97
CA VAL A 60 -1.36 -6.44 -8.19
C VAL A 60 -1.68 -7.92 -8.44
N PRO A 61 -2.90 -8.38 -8.14
CA PRO A 61 -3.32 -9.71 -8.54
C PRO A 61 -3.21 -9.91 -10.06
N ALA A 62 -2.82 -11.10 -10.52
CA ALA A 62 -2.63 -11.36 -11.95
C ALA A 62 -3.91 -11.12 -12.77
N TYR A 63 -5.08 -11.43 -12.21
CA TYR A 63 -6.39 -11.20 -12.84
C TYR A 63 -6.83 -9.74 -12.90
N PHE A 64 -6.05 -8.79 -12.38
CA PHE A 64 -6.40 -7.38 -12.54
C PHE A 64 -6.46 -7.00 -14.01
N ASN A 65 -7.61 -6.47 -14.42
CA ASN A 65 -7.79 -5.87 -15.73
C ASN A 65 -7.12 -4.48 -15.79
N ASP A 66 -7.05 -3.93 -17.00
CA ASP A 66 -6.39 -2.65 -17.27
C ASP A 66 -6.88 -1.50 -16.40
N SER A 67 -8.20 -1.44 -16.15
CA SER A 67 -8.80 -0.38 -15.33
C SER A 67 -8.29 -0.46 -13.89
N ARG A 68 -8.27 -1.65 -13.28
CA ARG A 68 -7.76 -1.84 -11.91
C ARG A 68 -6.26 -1.61 -11.81
N ARG A 69 -5.48 -1.96 -12.84
CA ARG A 69 -4.04 -1.67 -12.91
C ARG A 69 -3.78 -0.17 -12.96
N LYS A 70 -4.52 0.56 -13.81
CA LYS A 70 -4.46 2.02 -13.91
C LYS A 70 -4.86 2.70 -12.61
N SER A 71 -5.97 2.30 -11.99
CA SER A 71 -6.37 2.82 -10.66
C SER A 71 -5.29 2.61 -9.59
N THR A 72 -4.52 1.53 -9.66
CA THR A 72 -3.40 1.27 -8.74
C THR A 72 -2.22 2.20 -9.02
N ILE A 73 -1.93 2.48 -10.29
CA ILE A 73 -0.91 3.47 -10.70
C ILE A 73 -1.32 4.87 -10.24
N ASP A 74 -2.59 5.25 -10.46
CA ASP A 74 -3.14 6.53 -10.05
C ASP A 74 -3.07 6.68 -8.51
N ALA A 75 -3.38 5.62 -7.75
CA ALA A 75 -3.18 5.61 -6.29
C ALA A 75 -1.70 5.83 -5.89
N GLY A 76 -0.76 5.24 -6.63
CA GLY A 76 0.67 5.49 -6.45
C GLY A 76 1.05 6.95 -6.71
N ALA A 77 0.52 7.54 -7.79
CA ALA A 77 0.72 8.95 -8.11
C ALA A 77 0.16 9.88 -7.02
N ILE A 78 -1.05 9.61 -6.52
CA ILE A 78 -1.67 10.36 -5.41
C ILE A 78 -0.82 10.23 -4.13
N ALA A 79 -0.20 9.07 -3.91
CA ALA A 79 0.73 8.86 -2.80
C ALA A 79 2.08 9.56 -2.99
N GLY A 80 2.30 10.29 -4.09
CA GLY A 80 3.56 10.94 -4.43
C GLY A 80 4.68 9.95 -4.80
N LEU A 81 4.31 8.80 -5.38
CA LEU A 81 5.23 7.80 -5.89
C LEU A 81 5.18 7.77 -7.42
N ASN A 82 6.34 7.76 -8.04
CA ASN A 82 6.53 7.36 -9.43
C ASN A 82 6.51 5.83 -9.52
N VAL A 83 5.41 5.28 -10.03
CA VAL A 83 5.24 3.84 -10.19
C VAL A 83 6.04 3.37 -11.41
N LEU A 84 7.24 2.84 -11.17
CA LEU A 84 8.15 2.36 -12.21
C LEU A 84 7.56 1.16 -12.95
N LYS A 85 6.87 0.28 -12.21
CA LYS A 85 6.27 -0.94 -12.74
C LYS A 85 5.14 -1.43 -11.85
N ILE A 86 4.09 -1.93 -12.48
CA ILE A 86 3.13 -2.83 -11.85
C ILE A 86 3.57 -4.27 -12.09
N ILE A 87 3.68 -5.05 -11.03
CA ILE A 87 4.08 -6.46 -11.12
C ILE A 87 2.95 -7.36 -10.62
N ASN A 88 2.73 -8.48 -11.30
CA ASN A 88 1.78 -9.48 -10.80
C ASN A 88 2.33 -10.09 -9.51
N GLU A 89 1.51 -10.18 -8.46
CA GLU A 89 1.84 -10.86 -7.19
C GLU A 89 2.46 -12.25 -7.40
N PRO A 90 1.86 -13.14 -8.21
CA PRO A 90 2.46 -14.44 -8.49
C PRO A 90 3.84 -14.36 -9.15
N THR A 91 4.01 -13.41 -10.09
CA THR A 91 5.29 -13.14 -10.75
C THR A 91 6.33 -12.70 -9.73
N ALA A 92 5.99 -11.74 -8.86
CA ALA A 92 6.87 -11.26 -7.80
C ALA A 92 7.28 -12.38 -6.83
N ALA A 93 6.32 -13.19 -6.36
CA ALA A 93 6.65 -14.28 -5.45
C ALA A 93 7.61 -15.31 -6.05
N ALA A 94 7.54 -15.52 -7.36
CA ALA A 94 8.47 -16.42 -8.02
C ALA A 94 9.83 -15.80 -8.32
N ILE A 95 9.93 -14.47 -8.46
CA ILE A 95 11.22 -13.77 -8.40
C ILE A 95 11.90 -14.08 -7.06
N ALA A 96 11.14 -13.99 -5.96
CA ALA A 96 11.65 -14.32 -4.63
C ALA A 96 12.10 -15.79 -4.52
N HIS A 97 11.27 -16.72 -5.01
CA HIS A 97 11.60 -18.15 -5.02
C HIS A 97 12.84 -18.49 -5.88
N GLY A 98 12.91 -17.93 -7.09
CA GLY A 98 14.00 -18.19 -8.02
C GLY A 98 15.35 -17.70 -7.50
N LEU A 99 15.37 -16.62 -6.70
CA LEU A 99 16.58 -16.12 -6.07
C LEU A 99 17.07 -17.05 -4.94
N ASP A 100 16.16 -17.52 -4.09
CA ASP A 100 16.47 -18.46 -3.00
C ASP A 100 17.13 -19.76 -3.53
N LYS A 101 16.66 -20.23 -4.70
CA LYS A 101 17.21 -21.43 -5.36
C LYS A 101 18.49 -21.22 -6.16
N ARG A 102 18.95 -19.98 -6.39
CA ARG A 102 20.18 -19.69 -7.15
C ARG A 102 21.48 -20.05 -6.44
N THR A 103 21.39 -20.62 -5.24
CA THR A 103 22.53 -21.33 -4.65
C THR A 103 22.98 -22.55 -5.47
N ASN A 104 22.25 -22.98 -6.53
CA ASN A 104 22.66 -24.18 -7.29
C ASN A 104 22.32 -24.36 -8.81
N CYS A 105 21.93 -23.36 -9.63
CA CYS A 105 21.99 -23.49 -11.12
C CYS A 105 21.57 -22.25 -11.94
N ASP A 106 22.21 -22.09 -13.11
CA ASP A 106 21.79 -21.21 -14.23
C ASP A 106 20.58 -21.82 -14.99
N LYS A 107 19.37 -21.75 -14.42
CA LYS A 107 18.15 -22.17 -15.11
C LYS A 107 17.21 -20.99 -15.38
N VAL A 108 16.62 -20.99 -16.58
CA VAL A 108 15.49 -20.13 -16.94
C VAL A 108 14.26 -20.64 -16.19
N PHE A 109 13.70 -19.83 -15.29
CA PHE A 109 12.49 -20.16 -14.54
C PHE A 109 11.27 -19.68 -15.32
N GLN A 110 10.48 -20.59 -15.89
CA GLN A 110 9.11 -20.28 -16.29
C GLN A 110 8.23 -20.30 -15.04
N VAL A 111 7.72 -19.14 -14.69
CA VAL A 111 6.83 -18.96 -13.54
C VAL A 111 5.41 -18.89 -14.06
N LYS A 112 4.57 -19.81 -13.59
CA LYS A 112 3.12 -19.70 -13.72
C LYS A 112 2.56 -19.75 -12.31
N ALA A 113 2.17 -18.60 -11.78
CA ALA A 113 1.66 -18.52 -10.43
C ALA A 113 0.26 -17.87 -10.43
N THR A 114 -0.58 -18.33 -9.51
CA THR A 114 -1.99 -17.98 -9.38
C THR A 114 -2.20 -17.25 -8.06
N SER A 115 -2.95 -16.15 -8.07
CA SER A 115 -3.26 -15.35 -6.88
C SER A 115 -4.27 -16.03 -5.96
N GLY A 116 -4.25 -15.74 -4.65
CA GLY A 116 -5.05 -16.41 -3.61
C GLY A 116 -6.58 -16.26 -3.66
N ASN A 117 -7.14 -15.50 -4.62
CA ASN A 117 -8.58 -15.43 -4.91
C ASN A 117 -8.87 -16.17 -6.21
N ILE A 118 -8.65 -17.48 -6.23
CA ILE A 118 -8.74 -18.25 -7.47
C ILE A 118 -10.21 -18.48 -7.80
N THR A 119 -10.66 -17.95 -8.93
CA THR A 119 -11.92 -18.40 -9.55
C THR A 119 -11.67 -19.76 -10.21
N SER A 120 -12.69 -20.63 -10.28
CA SER A 120 -12.58 -21.97 -10.90
C SER A 120 -11.99 -21.96 -12.33
N GLU A 121 -12.06 -20.83 -13.03
CA GLU A 121 -11.64 -20.65 -14.43
C GLU A 121 -10.11 -20.55 -14.59
N GLU A 122 -9.40 -19.92 -13.63
CA GLU A 122 -7.93 -19.83 -13.63
C GLU A 122 -7.26 -21.19 -13.39
N TRP A 123 -7.83 -22.02 -12.50
CA TRP A 123 -7.38 -23.39 -12.26
C TRP A 123 -7.46 -24.26 -13.51
N THR A 124 -8.55 -24.13 -14.28
CA THR A 124 -8.84 -25.00 -15.42
C THR A 124 -7.82 -24.76 -16.56
N SER A 125 -7.53 -23.50 -16.87
CA SER A 125 -6.66 -23.10 -17.98
C SER A 125 -5.18 -23.53 -17.82
N ILE A 126 -4.69 -23.68 -16.59
CA ILE A 126 -3.31 -24.13 -16.33
C ILE A 126 -3.15 -25.64 -16.55
N THR A 127 -4.23 -26.38 -16.30
CA THR A 127 -4.18 -27.84 -16.17
C THR A 127 -4.46 -28.58 -17.48
N GLU A 128 -4.98 -27.88 -18.49
CA GLU A 128 -5.19 -28.43 -19.84
C GLU A 128 -3.90 -28.47 -20.69
N TRP A 129 -2.87 -27.68 -20.34
CA TRP A 129 -1.70 -27.45 -21.21
C TRP A 129 -0.39 -28.09 -20.72
N MET A 130 -0.36 -28.63 -19.49
CA MET A 130 0.87 -29.22 -18.92
C MET A 130 0.56 -30.47 -18.10
N ASP A 131 1.39 -31.49 -18.26
CA ASP A 131 1.32 -32.67 -17.40
C ASP A 131 1.73 -32.30 -15.96
N LYS A 132 0.92 -32.72 -14.98
CA LYS A 132 1.14 -32.43 -13.56
C LYS A 132 2.48 -32.93 -13.06
N SER A 133 3.01 -34.01 -13.65
CA SER A 133 4.33 -34.57 -13.31
C SER A 133 5.49 -33.64 -13.69
N SER A 134 5.29 -32.74 -14.66
CA SER A 134 6.30 -31.80 -15.14
C SER A 134 6.51 -30.60 -14.21
N VAL A 135 5.61 -30.39 -13.25
CA VAL A 135 5.72 -29.30 -12.27
C VAL A 135 6.82 -29.65 -11.28
N HIS A 136 7.88 -28.83 -11.22
CA HIS A 136 9.06 -29.11 -10.39
C HIS A 136 8.89 -28.65 -8.93
N ASP A 137 8.19 -27.55 -8.71
CA ASP A 137 7.95 -26.97 -7.39
C ASP A 137 6.53 -26.41 -7.31
N VAL A 138 5.91 -26.54 -6.14
CA VAL A 138 4.62 -25.91 -5.83
C VAL A 138 4.85 -24.90 -4.71
N VAL A 139 4.93 -23.62 -5.06
CA VAL A 139 5.25 -22.54 -4.12
C VAL A 139 3.97 -21.96 -3.53
N LEU A 140 3.89 -21.88 -2.19
CA LEU A 140 2.74 -21.34 -1.49
C LEU A 140 2.99 -19.88 -1.09
N VAL A 141 2.02 -19.01 -1.40
CA VAL A 141 2.10 -17.57 -1.16
C VAL A 141 0.75 -17.08 -0.63
N GLY A 142 0.78 -16.12 0.29
CA GLY A 142 -0.38 -15.55 0.95
C GLY A 142 -0.86 -16.35 2.16
N GLY A 143 -1.36 -15.65 3.18
CA GLY A 143 -1.75 -16.24 4.46
C GLY A 143 -2.78 -17.37 4.37
N SER A 144 -3.73 -17.32 3.43
CA SER A 144 -4.73 -18.37 3.22
C SER A 144 -4.13 -19.72 2.81
N SER A 145 -2.91 -19.74 2.24
CA SER A 145 -2.20 -20.98 1.92
C SER A 145 -1.77 -21.77 3.17
N ARG A 146 -1.83 -21.17 4.37
CA ARG A 146 -1.58 -21.84 5.66
C ARG A 146 -2.73 -22.74 6.09
N ILE A 147 -3.91 -22.64 5.46
CA ILE A 147 -5.08 -23.46 5.80
C ILE A 147 -4.77 -24.94 5.48
N PRO A 148 -4.82 -25.86 6.47
CA PRO A 148 -4.44 -27.27 6.26
C PRO A 148 -5.25 -27.95 5.15
N LYS A 149 -6.54 -27.60 5.02
CA LYS A 149 -7.40 -28.17 3.98
C LYS A 149 -6.98 -27.75 2.58
N VAL A 150 -6.54 -26.50 2.40
CA VAL A 150 -6.03 -26.00 1.12
C VAL A 150 -4.75 -26.75 0.76
N GLN A 151 -3.82 -26.90 1.71
CA GLN A 151 -2.59 -27.66 1.49
C GLN A 151 -2.87 -29.12 1.13
N GLN A 152 -3.82 -29.77 1.82
CA GLN A 152 -4.22 -31.15 1.50
C GLN A 152 -4.76 -31.26 0.07
N LEU A 153 -5.63 -30.36 -0.35
CA LEU A 153 -6.17 -30.35 -1.71
C LEU A 153 -5.06 -30.17 -2.76
N LEU A 154 -4.08 -29.32 -2.48
CA LEU A 154 -2.91 -29.12 -3.38
C LEU A 154 -2.03 -30.37 -3.43
N LEU A 155 -1.77 -31.01 -2.30
CA LEU A 155 -1.04 -32.28 -2.24
C LEU A 155 -1.75 -33.35 -3.08
N ASP A 156 -3.05 -33.53 -2.89
CA ASP A 156 -3.84 -34.50 -3.65
C ASP A 156 -3.84 -34.17 -5.15
N PHE A 157 -3.97 -32.88 -5.49
CA PHE A 157 -3.96 -32.41 -6.87
C PHE A 157 -2.64 -32.68 -7.59
N PHE A 158 -1.50 -32.44 -6.92
CA PHE A 158 -0.15 -32.64 -7.46
C PHE A 158 0.43 -34.02 -7.13
N LYS A 159 -0.41 -35.06 -7.02
CA LYS A 159 0.02 -36.46 -6.82
C LYS A 159 0.95 -36.65 -5.61
N ARG A 160 0.62 -36.01 -4.48
CA ARG A 160 1.37 -35.96 -3.21
C ARG A 160 2.78 -35.36 -3.30
N LYS A 161 3.02 -34.50 -4.28
CA LYS A 161 4.25 -33.72 -4.35
C LYS A 161 4.38 -32.78 -3.16
N GLU A 162 5.56 -32.72 -2.55
CA GLU A 162 5.84 -31.83 -1.43
C GLU A 162 5.65 -30.35 -1.81
N LEU A 163 4.95 -29.60 -0.96
CA LEU A 163 4.73 -28.16 -1.15
C LEU A 163 5.97 -27.40 -0.68
N CYS A 164 6.46 -26.49 -1.52
CA CYS A 164 7.63 -25.69 -1.21
C CYS A 164 7.30 -24.65 -0.13
N LYS A 165 8.10 -24.66 0.94
CA LYS A 165 8.02 -23.76 2.09
C LYS A 165 9.31 -22.94 2.28
N SER A 166 10.14 -22.83 1.23
CA SER A 166 11.46 -22.18 1.34
C SER A 166 11.35 -20.66 1.49
N ILE A 167 10.25 -20.07 1.04
CA ILE A 167 9.98 -18.63 1.15
C ILE A 167 8.85 -18.35 2.14
N ASN A 168 8.92 -17.20 2.81
CA ASN A 168 7.85 -16.75 3.69
C ASN A 168 6.62 -16.35 2.86
N PRO A 169 5.45 -16.99 3.07
CA PRO A 169 4.26 -16.74 2.25
C PRO A 169 3.72 -15.31 2.37
N ASP A 170 4.01 -14.59 3.47
CA ASP A 170 3.51 -13.24 3.71
C ASP A 170 4.43 -12.16 3.13
N GLU A 171 5.70 -12.48 2.88
CA GLU A 171 6.73 -11.52 2.46
C GLU A 171 7.22 -11.76 1.02
N ALA A 172 7.02 -12.96 0.47
CA ALA A 172 7.53 -13.36 -0.85
C ALA A 172 7.19 -12.37 -1.97
N VAL A 173 5.95 -11.90 -1.99
CA VAL A 173 5.46 -10.92 -2.99
C VAL A 173 6.21 -9.60 -2.87
N ALA A 174 6.31 -9.05 -1.65
CA ALA A 174 6.99 -7.79 -1.39
C ALA A 174 8.49 -7.90 -1.69
N TYR A 175 9.11 -9.03 -1.35
CA TYR A 175 10.51 -9.31 -1.61
C TYR A 175 10.82 -9.33 -3.13
N GLY A 176 9.99 -10.01 -3.91
CA GLY A 176 10.14 -10.03 -5.37
C GLY A 176 9.93 -8.66 -6.03
N ALA A 177 8.97 -7.88 -5.53
CA ALA A 177 8.74 -6.53 -6.01
C ALA A 177 9.92 -5.60 -5.69
N ALA A 178 10.52 -5.74 -4.50
CA ALA A 178 11.71 -4.99 -4.12
C ALA A 178 12.93 -5.34 -5.00
N LEU A 179 13.12 -6.61 -5.34
CA LEU A 179 14.16 -7.04 -6.29
C LEU A 179 13.91 -6.44 -7.69
N GLN A 180 12.67 -6.43 -8.15
CA GLN A 180 12.32 -5.78 -9.42
C GLN A 180 12.59 -4.27 -9.37
N ALA A 181 12.29 -3.60 -8.26
CA ALA A 181 12.59 -2.18 -8.08
C ALA A 181 14.11 -1.91 -8.07
N ALA A 182 14.88 -2.81 -7.46
CA ALA A 182 16.34 -2.75 -7.45
C ALA A 182 16.92 -2.89 -8.86
N LEU A 183 16.42 -3.82 -9.67
CA LEU A 183 16.80 -4.00 -11.07
C LEU A 183 16.50 -2.74 -11.90
N LEU A 184 15.30 -2.17 -11.75
CA LEU A 184 14.89 -0.98 -12.49
C LEU A 184 15.64 0.29 -12.07
N SER A 185 16.13 0.34 -10.83
CA SER A 185 16.88 1.48 -10.31
C SER A 185 18.28 1.59 -10.89
N GLY A 186 18.85 0.51 -11.46
CA GLY A 186 20.17 0.49 -12.11
C GLY A 186 21.38 0.74 -11.20
N ASN A 187 21.16 1.14 -9.95
CA ASN A 187 22.21 1.61 -9.03
C ASN A 187 22.76 0.53 -8.10
N ILE A 188 22.25 -0.70 -8.16
CA ILE A 188 22.66 -1.79 -7.27
C ILE A 188 23.51 -2.79 -8.07
N LYS A 189 24.82 -2.83 -7.76
CA LYS A 189 25.82 -3.61 -8.51
C LYS A 189 25.67 -5.13 -8.38
N ASN A 190 24.96 -5.60 -7.34
CA ASN A 190 24.84 -7.03 -7.01
C ASN A 190 23.42 -7.59 -7.20
N VAL A 191 22.59 -6.99 -8.07
CA VAL A 191 21.29 -7.60 -8.37
C VAL A 191 21.47 -8.68 -9.44
N PRO A 192 21.03 -9.93 -9.19
CA PRO A 192 21.14 -11.00 -10.18
C PRO A 192 20.41 -10.62 -11.46
N SER A 193 21.05 -10.83 -12.61
CA SER A 193 20.37 -10.70 -13.90
C SER A 193 19.20 -11.68 -13.94
N LEU A 194 17.99 -11.14 -14.05
CA LEU A 194 16.75 -11.89 -14.07
C LEU A 194 15.94 -11.49 -15.30
N VAL A 195 15.70 -12.47 -16.16
CA VAL A 195 14.75 -12.35 -17.27
C VAL A 195 13.50 -13.11 -16.88
N LEU A 196 12.39 -12.42 -16.76
CA LEU A 196 11.10 -13.01 -16.44
C LEU A 196 10.11 -12.66 -17.55
N ILE A 197 9.52 -13.70 -18.13
CA ILE A 197 8.50 -13.59 -19.18
C ILE A 197 7.15 -13.82 -18.52
N ASP A 198 6.38 -12.75 -18.36
CA ASP A 198 5.00 -12.84 -17.88
C ASP A 198 4.07 -13.21 -19.04
N VAL A 199 3.00 -13.95 -18.76
CA VAL A 199 2.06 -14.43 -19.78
C VAL A 199 0.83 -13.53 -19.76
N ALA A 200 0.58 -12.80 -20.86
CA ALA A 200 -0.65 -12.05 -21.05
C ALA A 200 -1.73 -12.97 -21.66
N PRO A 201 -2.83 -13.29 -20.95
CA PRO A 201 -3.86 -14.18 -21.44
C PRO A 201 -4.89 -13.42 -22.29
N LEU A 202 -4.54 -13.02 -23.53
CA LEU A 202 -5.53 -12.44 -24.45
C LEU A 202 -5.35 -12.94 -25.89
N SER A 203 -6.44 -13.48 -26.45
CA SER A 203 -6.54 -13.91 -27.84
C SER A 203 -6.95 -12.73 -28.73
N ILE A 204 -6.17 -12.47 -29.80
CA ILE A 204 -6.43 -11.39 -30.76
C ILE A 204 -7.45 -11.86 -31.81
N ALA A 205 -8.59 -11.18 -31.93
CA ALA A 205 -9.52 -11.35 -33.05
C ALA A 205 -8.98 -10.66 -34.32
N ARG A 206 -8.95 -11.35 -35.46
CA ARG A 206 -8.58 -10.79 -36.78
C ARG A 206 -9.83 -10.60 -37.64
N GLY A 207 -9.95 -9.48 -38.35
CA GLY A 207 -11.03 -9.34 -39.35
C GLY A 207 -11.42 -7.93 -39.83
N HIS A 208 -10.54 -6.92 -39.82
CA HIS A 208 -10.89 -5.55 -40.22
C HIS A 208 -9.93 -4.94 -41.25
N PRO A 209 -10.36 -3.94 -42.06
CA PRO A 209 -9.56 -3.36 -43.15
C PRO A 209 -8.41 -2.46 -42.68
N TYR A 210 -8.38 -2.06 -41.42
CA TYR A 210 -7.25 -1.35 -40.79
C TYR A 210 -6.29 -2.35 -40.13
N ASP A 211 -4.99 -2.07 -40.17
CA ASP A 211 -4.05 -2.76 -39.28
C ASP A 211 -4.23 -2.17 -37.88
N ILE A 212 -5.09 -2.82 -37.09
CA ILE A 212 -5.29 -2.52 -35.69
C ILE A 212 -4.26 -3.32 -34.90
N CYS A 213 -3.32 -2.62 -34.27
CA CYS A 213 -2.33 -3.20 -33.39
C CYS A 213 -2.84 -3.08 -31.94
N PHE A 214 -2.98 -4.24 -31.30
CA PHE A 214 -3.21 -4.36 -29.88
C PHE A 214 -1.85 -4.64 -29.24
N ASP A 215 -1.33 -3.66 -28.49
CA ASP A 215 -0.06 -3.80 -27.78
C ASP A 215 -0.32 -3.81 -26.28
N ILE A 216 0.32 -4.72 -25.56
CA ILE A 216 0.21 -4.82 -24.11
C ILE A 216 1.59 -4.46 -23.55
N ASP A 217 1.65 -3.38 -22.79
CA ASP A 217 2.91 -2.92 -22.24
C ASP A 217 3.42 -3.81 -21.08
N GLN A 218 4.60 -3.47 -20.56
CA GLN A 218 5.22 -4.18 -19.43
C GLN A 218 4.42 -4.14 -18.11
N ASN A 219 3.38 -3.30 -18.02
CA ASN A 219 2.46 -3.23 -16.88
C ASN A 219 1.17 -4.03 -17.13
N SER A 220 1.09 -4.73 -18.27
CA SER A 220 -0.12 -5.39 -18.76
C SER A 220 -1.27 -4.43 -19.01
N ILE A 221 -0.99 -3.24 -19.55
CA ILE A 221 -1.99 -2.28 -19.99
C ILE A 221 -2.13 -2.36 -21.50
N LEU A 222 -3.36 -2.60 -21.98
CA LEU A 222 -3.66 -2.58 -23.41
C LEU A 222 -3.60 -1.16 -23.96
N THR A 223 -2.87 -1.02 -25.05
CA THR A 223 -2.83 0.13 -25.94
C THR A 223 -3.27 -0.32 -27.32
N VAL A 224 -4.27 0.37 -27.87
CA VAL A 224 -4.71 0.14 -29.25
C VAL A 224 -4.05 1.19 -30.14
N SER A 225 -3.63 0.80 -31.33
CA SER A 225 -3.21 1.73 -32.38
C SER A 225 -3.73 1.26 -33.72
N ALA A 226 -3.92 2.19 -34.65
CA ALA A 226 -4.41 1.89 -35.98
C ALA A 226 -3.47 2.47 -37.04
N MET A 227 -3.10 1.64 -38.01
CA MET A 227 -2.31 2.05 -39.16
C MET A 227 -3.16 1.98 -40.42
N ASP A 228 -3.16 3.09 -41.16
CA ASP A 228 -3.71 3.13 -42.51
C ASP A 228 -2.68 2.59 -43.50
N LYS A 229 -3.00 1.44 -44.11
CA LYS A 229 -2.14 0.76 -45.09
C LYS A 229 -1.91 1.56 -46.37
N SER A 230 -2.83 2.44 -46.72
CA SER A 230 -2.78 3.18 -47.99
C SER A 230 -1.79 4.35 -47.95
N THR A 231 -1.62 4.96 -46.77
CA THR A 231 -0.78 6.14 -46.57
C THR A 231 0.50 5.85 -45.78
N GLY A 232 0.61 4.66 -45.16
CA GLY A 232 1.69 4.32 -44.24
C GLY A 232 1.69 5.14 -42.94
N SER A 233 0.66 5.96 -42.72
CA SER A 233 0.55 6.84 -41.56
C SER A 233 0.04 6.06 -40.35
N LYS A 234 0.80 6.11 -39.25
CA LYS A 234 0.42 5.53 -37.95
C LYS A 234 -0.25 6.61 -37.12
N ASN A 235 -1.54 6.45 -36.83
CA ASN A 235 -2.22 7.27 -35.83
C ASN A 235 -2.40 6.44 -34.56
N TYR A 236 -1.78 6.92 -33.48
CA TYR A 236 -1.91 6.30 -32.17
C TYR A 236 -3.21 6.79 -31.54
N ILE A 237 -4.25 5.97 -31.56
CA ILE A 237 -5.49 6.23 -30.82
C ILE A 237 -5.46 5.32 -29.60
N THR A 238 -5.04 5.85 -28.45
CA THR A 238 -5.17 5.09 -27.19
C THR A 238 -6.66 4.98 -26.88
N ILE A 239 -7.27 3.82 -27.18
CA ILE A 239 -8.62 3.51 -26.70
C ILE A 239 -8.49 3.19 -25.21
N SER A 240 -8.59 4.22 -24.38
CA SER A 240 -8.68 4.06 -22.94
C SER A 240 -10.14 3.82 -22.57
N ASN A 241 -10.39 2.73 -21.83
CA ASN A 241 -11.66 2.56 -21.13
C ASN A 241 -11.71 3.60 -20.01
N ASP A 242 -12.19 4.81 -20.33
CA ASP A 242 -12.17 5.98 -19.44
C ASP A 242 -13.27 5.94 -18.38
N LYS A 243 -14.19 4.96 -18.43
CA LYS A 243 -15.26 4.83 -17.45
C LYS A 243 -14.68 4.56 -16.06
N GLY A 244 -14.70 5.60 -15.23
CA GLY A 244 -14.25 5.56 -13.83
C GLY A 244 -12.78 5.93 -13.61
N ARG A 245 -12.03 6.30 -14.65
CA ARG A 245 -10.65 6.79 -14.50
C ARG A 245 -10.65 8.22 -13.96
N LEU A 246 -9.67 8.52 -13.11
CA LEU A 246 -9.45 9.89 -12.65
C LEU A 246 -8.82 10.72 -13.77
N SER A 247 -9.33 11.94 -13.96
CA SER A 247 -8.68 12.91 -14.84
C SER A 247 -7.36 13.41 -14.25
N ILE A 248 -6.50 14.00 -15.06
CA ILE A 248 -5.22 14.56 -14.59
C ILE A 248 -5.48 15.68 -13.57
N GLU A 249 -6.52 16.48 -13.78
CA GLU A 249 -6.95 17.54 -12.87
C GLU A 249 -7.47 16.96 -11.54
N GLU A 250 -8.25 15.88 -11.61
CA GLU A 250 -8.72 15.17 -10.42
C GLU A 250 -7.54 14.59 -9.63
N ILE A 251 -6.59 13.92 -10.29
CA ILE A 251 -5.37 13.42 -9.67
C ILE A 251 -4.60 14.57 -9.01
N GLY A 252 -4.44 15.70 -9.69
CA GLY A 252 -3.78 16.89 -9.15
C GLY A 252 -4.45 17.42 -7.88
N ARG A 253 -5.78 17.48 -7.85
CA ARG A 253 -6.55 17.86 -6.66
C ARG A 253 -6.35 16.85 -5.53
N LEU A 254 -6.39 15.55 -5.83
CA LEU A 254 -6.22 14.49 -4.83
C LEU A 254 -4.81 14.49 -4.22
N ILE A 255 -3.77 14.79 -5.00
CA ILE A 255 -2.41 14.98 -4.49
C ILE A 255 -2.37 16.12 -3.47
N GLN A 256 -2.94 17.29 -3.80
CA GLN A 256 -2.97 18.43 -2.88
C GLN A 256 -3.73 18.12 -1.58
N GLU A 257 -4.85 17.41 -1.68
CA GLU A 257 -5.61 16.98 -0.51
C GLU A 257 -4.82 16.00 0.36
N ALA A 258 -4.18 14.99 -0.26
CA ALA A 258 -3.34 14.02 0.44
C ALA A 258 -2.15 14.69 1.17
N GLU A 259 -1.49 15.67 0.55
CA GLU A 259 -0.43 16.45 1.18
C GLU A 259 -0.94 17.27 2.37
N ALA A 260 -2.10 17.92 2.24
CA ALA A 260 -2.71 18.69 3.31
C ALA A 260 -3.07 17.80 4.52
N PHE A 261 -3.57 16.58 4.27
CA PHE A 261 -3.83 15.59 5.32
C PHE A 261 -2.53 15.14 6.00
N CYS A 262 -1.50 14.78 5.23
CA CYS A 262 -0.20 14.37 5.76
C CYS A 262 0.42 15.46 6.66
N ILE A 263 0.38 16.72 6.23
CA ILE A 263 0.89 17.85 7.04
C ILE A 263 0.07 18.02 8.34
N ALA A 264 -1.26 17.90 8.26
CA ALA A 264 -2.12 18.01 9.42
C ALA A 264 -1.87 16.87 10.43
N ASP A 265 -1.70 15.65 9.94
CA ASP A 265 -1.46 14.46 10.78
C ASP A 265 -0.08 14.52 11.43
N LYS A 266 0.96 14.95 10.70
CA LYS A 266 2.30 15.20 11.28
C LYS A 266 2.27 16.24 12.38
N LYS A 267 1.66 17.40 12.14
CA LYS A 267 1.50 18.45 13.17
C LYS A 267 0.72 17.95 14.38
N LYS A 268 -0.29 17.11 14.17
CA LYS A 268 -1.06 16.51 15.27
C LYS A 268 -0.18 15.55 16.08
N ALA A 269 0.55 14.66 15.41
CA ALA A 269 1.47 13.73 16.07
C ALA A 269 2.57 14.46 16.86
N GLU A 270 3.15 15.53 16.31
CA GLU A 270 4.12 16.39 17.01
C GLU A 270 3.55 16.97 18.30
N VAL A 271 2.34 17.54 18.25
CA VAL A 271 1.68 18.11 19.43
C VAL A 271 1.32 17.01 20.45
N MET A 272 0.88 15.84 20.00
CA MET A 272 0.60 14.70 20.89
C MET A 272 1.86 14.22 21.60
N ASN A 273 2.97 14.05 20.87
CA ASN A 273 4.26 13.67 21.45
C ASN A 273 4.78 14.73 22.43
N ALA A 274 4.63 16.01 22.10
CA ALA A 274 5.01 17.11 22.98
C ALA A 274 4.15 17.13 24.27
N LEU A 275 2.85 16.88 24.15
CA LEU A 275 1.94 16.81 25.29
C LEU A 275 2.26 15.61 26.19
N ASP A 276 2.50 14.43 25.61
CA ASP A 276 2.90 13.23 26.36
C ASP A 276 4.23 13.43 27.08
N TYR A 277 5.23 13.98 26.39
CA TYR A 277 6.51 14.34 26.99
C TYR A 277 6.37 15.39 28.11
N CYS A 278 5.49 16.38 27.92
CA CYS A 278 5.20 17.39 28.94
C CYS A 278 4.57 16.73 30.18
N VAL A 279 3.58 15.85 30.00
CA VAL A 279 2.95 15.07 31.08
C VAL A 279 4.00 14.23 31.84
N TYR A 280 4.89 13.54 31.13
CA TYR A 280 5.98 12.77 31.73
C TYR A 280 6.90 13.65 32.58
N LYS A 281 7.39 14.76 32.00
CA LYS A 281 8.27 15.72 32.68
C LYS A 281 7.61 16.30 33.93
N PHE A 282 6.34 16.67 33.82
CA PHE A 282 5.55 17.23 34.91
C PHE A 282 5.38 16.24 36.06
N ARG A 283 4.99 15.00 35.76
CA ARG A 283 4.84 13.93 36.75
C ARG A 283 6.14 13.64 37.49
N ASN A 284 7.26 13.64 36.78
CA ASN A 284 8.57 13.43 37.40
C ASN A 284 8.97 14.58 38.33
N ALA A 285 8.66 15.83 37.97
CA ALA A 285 8.90 16.98 38.85
C ALA A 285 8.07 16.89 40.14
N LEU A 286 6.79 16.48 40.06
CA LEU A 286 5.92 16.33 41.23
C LEU A 286 6.36 15.22 42.19
N LYS A 287 7.10 14.22 41.71
CA LYS A 287 7.70 13.18 42.58
C LYS A 287 8.85 13.71 43.43
N LYS A 288 9.46 14.85 43.09
CA LYS A 288 10.58 15.43 43.86
C LYS A 288 10.06 16.08 45.14
N LYS A 289 10.63 15.70 46.29
CA LYS A 289 10.24 16.20 47.61
C LYS A 289 10.31 17.72 47.74
N GLU A 290 11.36 18.35 47.19
CA GLU A 290 11.58 19.80 47.21
C GLU A 290 10.44 20.61 46.58
N ILE A 291 9.87 20.07 45.50
CA ILE A 291 8.77 20.69 44.77
C ILE A 291 7.46 20.42 45.50
N ASN A 292 7.25 19.19 45.98
CA ASN A 292 6.02 18.80 46.65
C ASN A 292 5.81 19.56 47.99
N SER A 293 6.87 19.93 48.70
CA SER A 293 6.78 20.75 49.93
C SER A 293 6.42 22.22 49.68
N LYS A 294 6.63 22.75 48.47
CA LYS A 294 6.40 24.16 48.12
C LYS A 294 5.06 24.42 47.41
N ILE A 295 4.29 23.38 47.09
CA ILE A 295 3.01 23.49 46.38
C ILE A 295 1.85 23.34 47.37
N SER A 296 0.86 24.23 47.29
CA SER A 296 -0.34 24.12 48.12
C SER A 296 -1.23 22.94 47.70
N SER A 297 -2.03 22.40 48.62
CA SER A 297 -2.96 21.29 48.32
C SER A 297 -3.96 21.64 47.20
N GLN A 298 -4.40 22.91 47.14
CA GLN A 298 -5.30 23.43 46.12
C GLN A 298 -4.64 23.47 44.73
N GLU A 299 -3.38 23.93 44.65
CA GLU A 299 -2.61 23.92 43.40
C GLU A 299 -2.32 22.51 42.93
N ASN A 300 -1.94 21.59 43.84
CA ASN A 300 -1.69 20.20 43.50
C ASN A 300 -2.94 19.50 42.94
N LYS A 301 -4.13 19.77 43.48
CA LYS A 301 -5.39 19.28 42.90
C LYS A 301 -5.62 19.79 41.48
N LYS A 302 -5.45 21.10 41.24
CA LYS A 302 -5.60 21.69 39.89
C LYS A 302 -4.65 21.06 38.88
N ILE A 303 -3.39 20.86 39.28
CA ILE A 303 -2.34 20.23 38.47
C ILE A 303 -2.73 18.79 38.10
N ASN A 304 -3.10 17.97 39.09
CA ASN A 304 -3.47 16.58 38.82
C ASN A 304 -4.72 16.46 37.94
N THR A 305 -5.68 17.37 38.08
CA THR A 305 -6.84 17.46 37.17
C THR A 305 -6.40 17.78 35.74
N ALA A 306 -5.51 18.75 35.53
CA ALA A 306 -5.00 19.10 34.21
C ALA A 306 -4.20 17.94 33.57
N ILE A 307 -3.37 17.25 34.35
CA ILE A 307 -2.64 16.05 33.90
C ILE A 307 -3.62 14.94 33.51
N THR A 308 -4.66 14.69 34.31
CA THR A 308 -5.68 13.66 34.02
C THR A 308 -6.42 13.98 32.72
N LYS A 309 -6.79 15.24 32.51
CA LYS A 309 -7.38 15.69 31.24
C LYS A 309 -6.43 15.45 30.06
N ALA A 310 -5.15 15.81 30.19
CA ALA A 310 -4.16 15.60 29.14
C ALA A 310 -4.01 14.11 28.78
N ILE A 311 -4.01 13.21 29.76
CA ILE A 311 -3.95 11.76 29.52
C ILE A 311 -5.20 11.25 28.80
N ASN A 312 -6.39 11.71 29.21
CA ASN A 312 -7.63 11.35 28.53
C ASN A 312 -7.72 11.89 27.10
N LEU A 313 -7.01 12.98 26.79
CA LEU A 313 -6.88 13.50 25.43
C LEU A 313 -5.88 12.70 24.59
N LEU A 314 -4.89 12.08 25.23
CA LEU A 314 -3.88 11.21 24.61
C LEU A 314 -4.34 9.75 24.44
N ASP A 315 -5.43 9.35 25.10
CA ASP A 315 -6.03 8.02 24.96
C ASP A 315 -6.41 7.75 23.49
N GLU A 316 -6.00 6.58 22.98
CA GLU A 316 -6.21 6.14 21.60
C GLU A 316 -7.69 6.14 21.21
N ASN A 317 -8.61 6.00 22.16
CA ASN A 317 -10.04 6.07 21.88
C ASN A 317 -10.56 7.47 21.53
N ASN A 318 -9.72 8.52 21.66
CA ASN A 318 -10.11 9.92 21.52
C ASN A 318 -9.50 10.62 20.28
N HIS A 319 -9.31 9.87 19.19
CA HIS A 319 -8.70 10.36 17.94
C HIS A 319 -9.42 11.55 17.27
N GLN A 320 -10.62 11.92 17.72
CA GLN A 320 -11.42 13.01 17.17
C GLN A 320 -10.97 14.42 17.62
N ASN A 321 -10.06 14.51 18.60
CA ASN A 321 -9.64 15.81 19.14
C ASN A 321 -9.00 16.69 18.06
N GLU A 322 -9.47 17.94 17.97
CA GLU A 322 -8.91 18.96 17.10
C GLU A 322 -7.51 19.35 17.60
N ILE A 323 -6.60 19.67 16.67
CA ILE A 323 -5.22 20.06 17.00
C ILE A 323 -5.19 21.27 17.94
N ASN A 324 -6.13 22.19 17.81
CA ASN A 324 -6.24 23.37 18.67
C ASN A 324 -6.48 22.98 20.13
N VAL A 325 -7.37 22.03 20.39
CA VAL A 325 -7.65 21.53 21.75
C VAL A 325 -6.40 20.93 22.39
N LEU A 326 -5.62 20.15 21.63
CA LEU A 326 -4.37 19.57 22.11
C LEU A 326 -3.31 20.65 22.40
N LYS A 327 -3.20 21.66 21.53
CA LYS A 327 -2.29 22.80 21.72
C LYS A 327 -2.65 23.64 22.94
N ASP A 328 -3.93 23.90 23.16
CA ASP A 328 -4.40 24.69 24.29
C ASP A 328 -4.04 24.00 25.62
N HIS A 329 -4.28 22.68 25.72
CA HIS A 329 -3.91 21.91 26.91
C HIS A 329 -2.38 21.80 27.08
N LEU A 330 -1.61 21.69 25.99
CA LEU A 330 -0.15 21.72 26.03
C LEU A 330 0.35 23.05 26.61
N ASN A 331 -0.16 24.18 26.11
CA ASN A 331 0.20 25.51 26.58
C ASN A 331 -0.18 25.74 28.04
N GLU A 332 -1.37 25.27 28.46
CA GLU A 332 -1.82 25.33 29.85
C GLU A 332 -0.84 24.56 30.76
N LEU A 333 -0.53 23.30 30.39
CA LEU A 333 0.35 22.45 31.18
C LEU A 333 1.77 23.01 31.25
N GLU A 334 2.33 23.52 30.14
CA GLU A 334 3.64 24.17 30.16
C GLU A 334 3.67 25.43 31.03
N SER A 335 2.61 26.25 31.01
CA SER A 335 2.49 27.45 31.86
C SER A 335 2.50 27.07 33.34
N MET A 336 1.73 26.03 33.71
CA MET A 336 1.73 25.52 35.08
C MET A 336 3.11 24.97 35.47
N TYR A 337 3.79 24.29 34.56
CA TYR A 337 5.11 23.69 34.81
C TYR A 337 6.15 24.75 35.11
N LYS A 338 6.19 25.81 34.29
CA LYS A 338 7.10 26.95 34.45
C LYS A 338 6.90 27.63 35.80
N ARG A 339 5.66 27.83 36.25
CA ARG A 339 5.35 28.41 37.57
C ARG A 339 5.87 27.55 38.72
N ILE A 340 5.84 26.23 38.60
CA ILE A 340 6.31 25.32 39.65
C ILE A 340 7.83 25.31 39.74
N ILE A 341 8.53 25.22 38.59
CA ILE A 341 9.99 25.28 38.58
C ILE A 341 10.49 26.62 39.13
N ALA A 342 9.82 27.72 38.80
CA ALA A 342 10.18 29.04 39.30
C ALA A 342 10.07 29.15 40.83
N LYS A 343 9.23 28.33 41.49
CA LYS A 343 9.17 28.23 42.96
C LYS A 343 10.24 27.30 43.54
N SER A 344 10.85 26.44 42.72
CA SER A 344 11.87 25.47 43.13
C SER A 344 13.24 26.12 43.33
N HIS A 345 13.60 27.05 42.42
CA HIS A 345 14.70 28.00 42.61
C HIS A 345 14.32 29.05 43.66
#